data_AF-A0A7W6ETR3-F1
#
_entry.id   AF-A0A7W6ETR3-F1
#
_cell.length_a   1.000
_cell.length_b   1.000
_cell.length_c   1.000
_cell.angle_alpha   90.00
_cell.angle_beta   90.00
_cell.angle_gamma   90.00
#
_symmetry.space_group_name_H-M   'P 1'
#
loop_
_entity.id
_entity.type
_entity.pdbx_description
1 polymer ?
#
loop_
_entity_poly.entity_id
_entity_poly.type
_entity_poly.pdbx_seq_one_letter_code
_entity_poly.pdbx_strand_id
1 'polypeptide(L)'
;MSSIFYHEDDYGTIQLIPEENLPFIWYEFEKIIGYDIEQKVDTNVTEIFSLDKPKIKLAERKIPVTIFESLCESFGFTKIAEVYTGYASYRGLDKKSKAFSLCDEQQKFKDFTLFYETEGTFISYLWVLDHFYRHDSIVKLLNEFGKKWRLCLAENGEKVVNLREINILKKYRG
;
A
#
# COMPACT_ATOMS: atom_id res chain seq x y z
N MET A 1 -24.80 -3.91 -1.14
CA MET A 1 -23.52 -4.55 -0.77
C MET A 1 -22.41 -3.60 -1.19
N SER A 2 -21.37 -3.42 -0.37
CA SER A 2 -20.25 -2.51 -0.66
C SER A 2 -19.27 -3.14 -1.64
N SER A 3 -18.88 -2.42 -2.69
CA SER A 3 -17.86 -2.85 -3.63
C SER A 3 -16.87 -1.73 -3.93
N ILE A 4 -15.63 -2.10 -4.25
CA ILE A 4 -14.58 -1.16 -4.65
C ILE A 4 -13.95 -1.64 -5.96
N PHE A 5 -13.51 -0.70 -6.80
CA PHE A 5 -12.77 -0.98 -8.03
C PHE A 5 -11.40 -0.31 -7.97
N TYR A 6 -10.38 -0.98 -8.47
CA TYR A 6 -9.05 -0.40 -8.68
C TYR A 6 -8.53 -0.74 -10.08
N HIS A 7 -7.78 0.18 -10.69
CA HIS A 7 -7.15 -0.08 -11.98
C HIS A 7 -5.98 -1.03 -11.80
N GLU A 8 -5.74 -1.96 -12.73
CA GLU A 8 -4.66 -2.94 -12.59
C GLU A 8 -3.29 -2.27 -12.33
N ASP A 9 -3.02 -1.13 -12.97
CA ASP A 9 -1.79 -0.34 -12.78
C ASP A 9 -1.64 0.27 -11.38
N ASP A 10 -2.72 0.36 -10.59
CA ASP A 10 -2.67 0.84 -9.21
C ASP A 10 -2.21 -0.25 -8.23
N TYR A 11 -2.18 -1.52 -8.67
CA TYR A 11 -1.82 -2.66 -7.84
C TYR A 11 -0.38 -2.52 -7.33
N GLY A 12 -0.23 -2.41 -6.01
CA GLY A 12 1.09 -2.35 -5.39
C GLY A 12 1.87 -1.06 -5.67
N THR A 13 1.22 0.00 -6.15
CA THR A 13 1.89 1.31 -6.33
C THR A 13 2.33 1.90 -5.01
N ILE A 14 1.48 1.78 -3.97
CA ILE A 14 1.82 2.19 -2.60
C ILE A 14 1.65 1.00 -1.65
N GLN A 15 2.76 0.48 -1.14
CA GLN A 15 2.78 -0.75 -0.36
C GLN A 15 3.11 -0.50 1.11
N LEU A 16 2.57 -1.34 1.99
CA LEU A 16 3.03 -1.43 3.36
C LEU A 16 3.96 -2.62 3.50
N ILE A 17 5.18 -2.34 3.91
CA ILE A 17 6.29 -3.30 3.89
C ILE A 17 7.02 -3.33 5.24
N PRO A 18 7.70 -4.44 5.58
CA PRO A 18 8.59 -4.47 6.73
C PRO A 18 9.69 -3.39 6.66
N GLU A 19 9.91 -2.70 7.78
CA GLU A 19 10.91 -1.62 7.92
C GLU A 19 12.34 -2.06 7.57
N GLU A 20 12.69 -3.33 7.74
CA GLU A 20 14.00 -3.87 7.41
C GLU A 20 14.29 -3.86 5.90
N ASN A 21 13.25 -3.69 5.06
CA ASN A 21 13.43 -3.51 3.62
C ASN A 21 13.78 -2.06 3.24
N LEU A 22 13.76 -1.10 4.17
CA LEU A 22 14.07 0.32 3.87
C LEU A 22 15.42 0.49 3.14
N PRO A 23 16.55 -0.08 3.60
CA PRO A 23 17.84 0.13 2.93
C PRO A 23 17.86 -0.45 1.53
N PHE A 24 17.18 -1.57 1.32
CA PHE A 24 17.05 -2.21 0.02
C PHE A 24 16.25 -1.34 -0.95
N ILE A 25 15.16 -0.73 -0.50
CA ILE A 25 14.31 0.09 -1.35
C ILE A 25 14.99 1.42 -1.71
N TRP A 26 15.68 2.04 -0.77
CA TRP A 26 16.49 3.22 -1.09
C TRP A 26 17.57 2.90 -2.11
N TYR A 27 18.25 1.76 -1.99
CA TYR A 27 19.21 1.31 -2.99
C TYR A 27 18.59 1.10 -4.38
N GLU A 28 17.41 0.48 -4.45
CA GLU A 28 16.71 0.33 -5.74
C GLU A 28 16.22 1.67 -6.31
N PHE A 29 15.79 2.61 -5.47
CA PHE A 29 15.42 3.96 -5.93
C PHE A 29 16.64 4.73 -6.45
N GLU A 30 17.80 4.61 -5.80
CA GLU A 30 19.05 5.20 -6.29
C GLU A 30 19.47 4.65 -7.65
N LYS A 31 19.25 3.35 -7.92
CA LYS A 31 19.46 2.80 -9.26
C LYS A 31 18.56 3.43 -10.31
N ILE A 32 17.28 3.60 -10.00
CA ILE A 32 16.29 4.21 -10.92
C ILE A 32 16.69 5.66 -11.22
N ILE A 33 17.02 6.43 -10.18
CA ILE A 33 17.44 7.83 -10.33
C ILE A 33 18.78 7.93 -11.09
N GLY A 34 19.76 7.08 -10.75
CA GLY A 34 21.06 7.04 -11.41
C GLY A 34 20.96 6.69 -12.90
N TYR A 35 20.07 5.76 -13.25
CA TYR A 35 19.81 5.37 -14.63
C TYR A 35 19.15 6.50 -15.45
N ASP A 36 18.16 7.20 -14.89
CA ASP A 36 17.48 8.33 -15.56
C ASP A 36 18.42 9.53 -15.81
N ILE A 37 19.51 9.64 -15.05
CA ILE A 37 20.55 10.64 -15.26
C ILE A 37 21.54 10.22 -16.37
N GLU A 38 21.93 8.94 -16.43
CA GLU A 38 22.89 8.44 -17.44
C GLU A 38 22.27 8.27 -18.84
N GLN A 39 20.95 8.02 -18.94
CA GLN A 39 20.27 7.71 -20.21
C GLN A 39 19.62 8.92 -20.91
N LYS A 40 19.66 10.13 -20.33
CA LYS A 40 19.27 11.37 -21.03
C LYS A 40 20.14 11.71 -22.26
N VAL A 41 21.15 10.89 -22.55
CA VAL A 41 22.09 11.06 -23.66
C VAL A 41 21.75 10.21 -24.89
N ASP A 42 20.88 9.18 -24.80
CA ASP A 42 20.54 8.37 -25.99
C ASP A 42 19.09 7.84 -25.96
N THR A 43 18.28 8.26 -26.93
CA THR A 43 16.83 8.09 -26.96
C THR A 43 16.39 6.73 -27.49
N ASN A 44 16.66 5.63 -26.77
CA ASN A 44 16.11 4.29 -27.06
C ASN A 44 16.01 3.42 -25.77
N VAL A 45 15.30 3.90 -24.74
CA VAL A 45 15.16 3.16 -23.48
C VAL A 45 14.32 1.88 -23.71
N THR A 46 14.97 0.71 -23.57
CA THR A 46 14.38 -0.63 -23.83
C THR A 46 14.31 -1.49 -22.55
N GLU A 47 14.73 -0.99 -21.39
CA GLU A 47 14.77 -1.76 -20.14
C GLU A 47 13.68 -1.30 -19.17
N ILE A 48 12.71 -2.20 -18.91
CA ILE A 48 11.73 -2.05 -17.83
C ILE A 48 12.41 -2.48 -16.53
N PHE A 49 12.74 -1.53 -15.66
CA PHE A 49 13.24 -1.83 -14.32
C PHE A 49 12.08 -2.29 -13.43
N SER A 50 11.95 -3.61 -13.27
CA SER A 50 11.14 -4.18 -12.19
C SER A 50 11.97 -4.18 -10.91
N LEU A 51 11.47 -3.55 -9.84
CA LEU A 51 12.11 -3.66 -8.53
C LEU A 51 12.32 -5.13 -8.16
N ASP A 52 13.53 -5.47 -7.72
CA ASP A 52 13.77 -6.79 -7.15
C ASP A 52 12.87 -6.98 -5.91
N LYS A 53 12.39 -8.21 -5.68
CA LYS A 53 11.45 -8.46 -4.59
C LYS A 53 12.10 -8.14 -3.23
N PRO A 54 11.39 -7.46 -2.31
CA PRO A 54 11.92 -7.19 -0.98
C PRO A 54 12.35 -8.49 -0.29
N LYS A 55 13.52 -8.45 0.37
CA LYS A 55 14.14 -9.64 0.97
C LYS A 55 13.30 -10.24 2.09
N ILE A 56 12.56 -9.40 2.83
CA ILE A 56 11.71 -9.82 3.94
C ILE A 56 10.26 -9.65 3.54
N LYS A 57 9.50 -10.75 3.53
CA LYS A 57 8.08 -10.73 3.17
C LYS A 57 7.23 -10.26 4.34
N LEU A 58 6.10 -9.61 4.04
CA LEU A 58 5.15 -9.21 5.09
C LEU A 58 4.60 -10.42 5.87
N ALA A 59 4.42 -11.56 5.19
CA ALA A 59 4.00 -12.82 5.83
C ALA A 59 4.90 -13.25 7.01
N GLU A 60 6.19 -12.89 7.00
CA GLU A 60 7.12 -13.20 8.10
C GLU A 60 6.79 -12.45 9.39
N ARG A 61 6.02 -11.36 9.31
CA ARG A 61 5.47 -10.65 10.48
C ARG A 61 4.39 -11.44 11.19
N LYS A 62 3.83 -12.47 10.56
CA LYS A 62 2.75 -13.31 11.10
C LYS A 62 1.61 -12.46 11.69
N ILE A 63 1.23 -11.40 10.98
CA ILE A 63 0.14 -10.50 11.38
C ILE A 63 -1.17 -11.30 11.27
N PRO A 64 -1.85 -11.65 12.38
CA PRO A 64 -3.08 -12.43 12.29
C PRO A 64 -4.18 -11.60 11.64
N VAL A 65 -4.90 -12.19 10.69
CA VAL A 65 -5.99 -11.51 9.97
C VAL A 65 -7.01 -10.92 10.93
N THR A 66 -7.42 -11.68 11.96
CA THR A 66 -8.39 -11.22 12.95
C THR A 66 -7.93 -9.96 13.70
N ILE A 67 -6.66 -9.90 14.10
CA ILE A 67 -6.10 -8.74 14.81
C ILE A 67 -5.99 -7.53 13.88
N PHE A 68 -5.61 -7.75 12.62
CA PHE A 68 -5.58 -6.71 11.61
C PHE A 68 -6.97 -6.14 11.34
N GLU A 69 -7.96 -7.00 11.08
CA GLU A 69 -9.33 -6.60 10.77
C GLU A 69 -9.96 -5.83 11.94
N SER A 70 -9.85 -6.34 13.17
CA SER A 70 -10.36 -5.62 14.36
C SER A 70 -9.67 -4.28 14.59
N LEU A 71 -8.37 -4.15 14.24
CA LEU A 71 -7.68 -2.88 14.34
C LEU A 71 -8.23 -1.87 13.33
N CYS A 72 -8.42 -2.26 12.07
CA CYS A 72 -9.05 -1.42 11.05
C CYS A 72 -10.44 -0.93 11.50
N GLU A 73 -11.30 -1.85 11.96
CA GLU A 73 -12.65 -1.54 12.43
C GLU A 73 -12.63 -0.56 13.61
N SER A 74 -11.69 -0.71 14.54
CA SER A 74 -11.55 0.21 15.70
C SER A 74 -11.21 1.65 15.30
N PHE A 75 -10.66 1.87 14.10
CA PHE A 75 -10.39 3.18 13.53
C PHE A 75 -11.50 3.69 12.59
N GLY A 76 -12.64 2.99 12.54
CA GLY A 76 -13.81 3.37 11.75
C GLY A 76 -13.78 2.89 10.29
N PHE A 77 -12.87 1.98 9.95
CA PHE A 77 -12.84 1.39 8.61
C PHE A 77 -13.89 0.30 8.47
N THR A 78 -14.52 0.24 7.30
CA THR A 78 -15.53 -0.76 6.97
C THR A 78 -14.97 -1.75 5.96
N LYS A 79 -15.21 -3.04 6.21
CA LYS A 79 -14.83 -4.11 5.29
C LYS A 79 -15.66 -4.04 4.00
N ILE A 80 -14.99 -4.18 2.86
CA ILE A 80 -15.63 -4.20 1.54
C ILE A 80 -16.03 -5.63 1.20
N ALA A 81 -17.25 -5.82 0.71
CA ALA A 81 -17.76 -7.15 0.38
C ALA A 81 -17.12 -7.71 -0.90
N GLU A 82 -16.95 -6.86 -1.92
CA GLU A 82 -16.43 -7.27 -3.23
C GLU A 82 -15.36 -6.30 -3.74
N VAL A 83 -14.23 -6.85 -4.19
CA VAL A 83 -13.15 -6.10 -4.83
C VAL A 83 -13.16 -6.42 -6.32
N TYR A 84 -13.13 -5.40 -7.16
CA TYR A 84 -13.05 -5.52 -8.61
C TYR A 84 -11.75 -4.90 -9.12
N THR A 85 -11.20 -5.46 -10.19
CA THR A 85 -10.03 -4.92 -10.89
C THR A 85 -10.19 -5.08 -12.40
N GLY A 86 -9.40 -4.34 -13.17
CA GLY A 86 -9.33 -4.49 -14.61
C GLY A 86 -8.66 -3.33 -15.31
N TYR A 87 -8.67 -3.39 -16.63
CA TYR A 87 -8.04 -2.46 -17.53
C TYR A 87 -9.01 -2.06 -18.66
N ALA A 88 -9.01 -0.79 -19.04
CA ALA A 88 -9.91 -0.23 -20.05
C ALA A 88 -11.40 -0.56 -19.79
N SER A 89 -12.06 -1.29 -20.68
CA SER A 89 -13.47 -1.68 -20.56
C SER A 89 -13.69 -2.97 -19.76
N TYR A 90 -12.63 -3.71 -19.45
CA TYR A 90 -12.73 -4.96 -18.70
C TYR A 90 -12.81 -4.70 -17.19
N ARG A 91 -13.73 -5.39 -16.52
CA ARG A 91 -13.83 -5.44 -15.06
C ARG A 91 -14.09 -6.88 -14.62
N GLY A 92 -13.24 -7.38 -13.74
CA GLY A 92 -13.33 -8.71 -13.15
C GLY A 92 -13.40 -8.64 -11.63
N LEU A 93 -14.06 -9.63 -11.03
CA LEU A 93 -14.03 -9.81 -9.58
C LEU A 93 -12.64 -10.31 -9.17
N ASP A 94 -11.97 -9.56 -8.30
CA ASP A 94 -10.74 -10.01 -7.64
C ASP A 94 -11.10 -10.86 -6.43
N LYS A 95 -10.74 -12.15 -6.50
CA LYS A 95 -11.01 -13.13 -5.45
C LYS A 95 -9.88 -13.24 -4.43
N LYS A 96 -8.73 -12.62 -4.68
CA LYS A 96 -7.55 -12.69 -3.82
C LYS A 96 -7.56 -11.55 -2.81
N SER A 97 -7.77 -10.33 -3.30
CA SER A 97 -7.71 -9.14 -2.47
C SER A 97 -8.96 -8.97 -1.63
N LYS A 98 -8.75 -8.50 -0.42
CA LYS A 98 -9.79 -8.01 0.49
C LYS A 98 -9.50 -6.54 0.77
N ALA A 99 -10.51 -5.78 1.17
CA ALA A 99 -10.32 -4.35 1.38
C ALA A 99 -11.07 -3.81 2.60
N PHE A 100 -10.50 -2.76 3.18
CA PHE A 100 -11.11 -1.88 4.15
C PHE A 100 -11.07 -0.46 3.61
N SER A 101 -12.19 0.25 3.69
CA SER A 101 -12.26 1.66 3.31
C SER A 101 -12.83 2.48 4.44
N LEU A 102 -12.37 3.74 4.54
CA LEU A 102 -12.97 4.69 5.45
C LEU A 102 -14.22 5.27 4.77
N CYS A 103 -15.41 5.04 5.32
CA CYS A 103 -16.62 5.61 4.78
C CYS A 103 -17.06 6.85 5.57
N ASP A 104 -17.75 7.79 4.92
CA ASP A 104 -18.51 8.82 5.63
C ASP A 104 -19.82 8.27 6.21
N GLU A 105 -20.55 9.12 6.93
CA GLU A 105 -21.86 8.78 7.54
C GLU A 105 -22.91 8.36 6.49
N GLN A 106 -22.69 8.69 5.21
CA GLN A 106 -23.54 8.33 4.07
C GLN A 106 -23.04 7.07 3.35
N GLN A 107 -22.07 6.36 3.93
CA GLN A 107 -21.37 5.22 3.34
C GLN A 107 -20.69 5.51 1.99
N LYS A 108 -20.35 6.77 1.72
CA LYS A 108 -19.49 7.10 0.59
C LYS A 108 -18.05 6.82 0.99
N PHE A 109 -17.36 6.07 0.14
CA PHE A 109 -15.94 5.81 0.31
C PHE A 109 -15.20 7.15 0.34
N LYS A 110 -14.53 7.43 1.45
CA LYS A 110 -13.54 8.48 1.52
C LYS A 110 -12.26 7.98 0.87
N ASP A 111 -11.45 8.96 0.47
CA ASP A 111 -10.22 8.98 -0.34
C ASP A 111 -9.06 8.05 0.12
N PHE A 112 -9.33 6.91 0.75
CA PHE A 112 -8.34 5.91 1.13
C PHE A 112 -8.96 4.53 1.27
N THR A 113 -8.38 3.56 0.56
CA THR A 113 -8.75 2.15 0.68
C THR A 113 -7.49 1.32 0.92
N LEU A 114 -7.51 0.52 1.99
CA LEU A 114 -6.48 -0.43 2.35
C LEU A 114 -6.86 -1.80 1.81
N PHE A 115 -6.01 -2.36 0.96
CA PHE A 115 -6.15 -3.70 0.42
C PHE A 115 -5.17 -4.62 1.10
N TYR A 116 -5.56 -5.89 1.18
CA TYR A 116 -4.73 -6.92 1.76
C TYR A 116 -4.98 -8.28 1.11
N GLU A 117 -3.93 -9.06 1.03
CA GLU A 117 -3.99 -10.49 0.70
C GLU A 117 -3.59 -11.32 1.92
N THR A 118 -3.96 -12.60 1.90
CA THR A 118 -3.75 -13.51 3.03
C THR A 118 -3.09 -14.80 2.58
N GLU A 119 -2.13 -15.28 3.37
CA GLU A 119 -1.59 -16.64 3.29
C GLU A 119 -2.02 -17.40 4.55
N GLY A 120 -3.01 -18.28 4.41
CA GLY A 120 -3.67 -18.92 5.54
C GLY A 120 -4.37 -17.90 6.45
N THR A 121 -3.96 -17.85 7.72
CA THR A 121 -4.54 -16.94 8.74
C THR A 121 -3.73 -15.66 8.93
N PHE A 122 -2.70 -15.44 8.12
CA PHE A 122 -1.81 -14.28 8.23
C PHE A 122 -1.91 -13.36 7.01
N ILE A 123 -1.66 -12.08 7.23
CA ILE A 123 -1.54 -11.08 6.17
C ILE A 123 -0.25 -11.35 5.40
N SER A 124 -0.35 -11.53 4.08
CA SER A 124 0.79 -11.77 3.20
C SER A 124 1.18 -10.53 2.40
N TYR A 125 0.23 -9.62 2.18
CA TYR A 125 0.47 -8.41 1.40
C TYR A 125 -0.48 -7.29 1.79
N LEU A 126 -0.01 -6.04 1.70
CA LEU A 126 -0.75 -4.82 2.02
C LEU A 126 -0.40 -3.72 1.03
N TRP A 127 -1.41 -3.09 0.44
CA TRP A 127 -1.25 -1.86 -0.34
C TRP A 127 -2.43 -0.93 -0.10
N VAL A 128 -2.27 0.31 -0.53
CA VAL A 128 -3.30 1.33 -0.41
C VAL A 128 -3.52 1.99 -1.76
N LEU A 129 -4.76 2.38 -2.01
CA LEU A 129 -5.06 3.34 -3.07
C LEU A 129 -5.14 4.73 -2.47
N ASP A 130 -4.68 5.68 -3.29
CA ASP A 130 -4.72 7.12 -3.07
C ASP A 130 -3.64 7.69 -2.12
N HIS A 131 -3.33 8.96 -2.33
CA HIS A 131 -2.28 9.71 -1.68
C HIS A 131 -2.80 10.75 -0.65
N PHE A 132 -4.10 10.79 -0.37
CA PHE A 132 -4.71 11.77 0.54
C PHE A 132 -4.83 11.28 2.00
N TYR A 133 -3.68 11.16 2.68
CA TYR A 133 -3.55 10.77 4.09
C TYR A 133 -4.04 11.81 5.11
N ARG A 134 -4.99 12.68 4.74
CA ARG A 134 -5.35 13.84 5.57
C ARG A 134 -6.34 13.52 6.69
N HIS A 135 -7.00 12.37 6.64
CA HIS A 135 -7.92 11.98 7.70
C HIS A 135 -7.14 11.47 8.92
N ASP A 136 -7.42 12.03 10.09
CA ASP A 136 -6.79 11.67 11.37
C ASP A 136 -6.83 10.16 11.63
N SER A 137 -7.93 9.49 11.29
CA SER A 137 -8.07 8.03 11.42
C SER A 137 -7.06 7.26 10.56
N ILE A 138 -6.78 7.72 9.33
CA ILE A 138 -5.81 7.08 8.44
C ILE A 138 -4.41 7.21 9.05
N VAL A 139 -4.02 8.42 9.44
CA VAL A 139 -2.71 8.69 10.04
C VAL A 139 -2.51 7.86 11.32
N LYS A 140 -3.53 7.79 12.18
CA LYS A 140 -3.47 7.01 13.41
C LYS A 140 -3.40 5.51 13.13
N LEU A 141 -4.21 4.99 12.20
CA LEU A 141 -4.18 3.57 11.81
C LEU A 141 -2.80 3.17 11.29
N LEU A 142 -2.26 3.94 10.34
CA LEU A 142 -0.94 3.69 9.76
C LEU A 142 0.15 3.78 10.83
N ASN A 143 0.07 4.74 11.74
CA ASN A 143 1.03 4.84 12.85
C ASN A 143 0.96 3.64 13.80
N GLU A 144 -0.23 3.11 14.07
CA GLU A 144 -0.39 1.87 14.85
C GLU A 144 0.18 0.64 14.12
N PHE A 145 0.04 0.56 12.79
CA PHE A 145 0.71 -0.47 11.99
C PHE A 145 2.23 -0.36 12.11
N GLY A 146 2.77 0.87 12.03
CA GLY A 146 4.19 1.15 12.26
C GLY A 146 4.68 0.69 13.63
N LYS A 147 3.93 0.98 14.69
CA LYS A 147 4.30 0.59 16.06
C LYS A 147 4.20 -0.91 16.30
N LYS A 148 3.11 -1.55 15.88
CA LYS A 148 2.82 -2.96 16.17
C LYS A 148 3.63 -3.92 15.29
N TRP A 149 3.80 -3.59 14.02
CA TRP A 149 4.35 -4.52 13.03
C TRP A 149 5.60 -4.01 12.34
N ARG A 150 6.08 -2.82 12.74
CA ARG A 150 7.30 -2.19 12.20
C ARG A 150 7.24 -2.14 10.68
N LEU A 151 6.21 -1.46 10.19
CA LEU A 151 5.95 -1.28 8.77
C LEU A 151 6.33 0.13 8.31
N CYS A 152 6.62 0.24 7.03
CA CYS A 152 6.86 1.47 6.29
C CYS A 152 5.88 1.54 5.12
N LEU A 153 5.55 2.75 4.69
CA LEU A 153 4.86 3.01 3.44
C LEU A 153 5.92 3.20 2.35
N ALA A 154 5.86 2.45 1.26
CA ALA A 154 6.73 2.61 0.12
C ALA A 154 5.90 2.87 -1.13
N GLU A 155 6.11 4.04 -1.72
CA GLU A 155 5.53 4.47 -2.98
C GLU A 155 6.55 4.25 -4.08
N ASN A 156 6.19 3.40 -5.04
CA ASN A 156 7.12 2.89 -6.04
C ASN A 156 7.83 4.03 -6.80
N GLY A 157 9.17 4.10 -6.66
CA GLY A 157 10.01 5.06 -7.37
C GLY A 157 10.01 6.49 -6.82
N GLU A 158 9.23 6.80 -5.77
CA GLU A 158 9.12 8.17 -5.27
C GLU A 158 9.59 8.34 -3.83
N LYS A 159 8.90 7.70 -2.88
CA LYS A 159 9.02 8.03 -1.45
C LYS A 159 8.89 6.80 -0.57
N VAL A 160 9.60 6.84 0.55
CA VAL A 160 9.44 5.84 1.61
C VAL A 160 9.28 6.55 2.95
N VAL A 161 8.25 6.17 3.70
CA VAL A 161 7.91 6.77 4.99
C VAL A 161 7.87 5.71 6.08
N ASN A 162 8.66 5.92 7.14
CA ASN A 162 8.56 5.12 8.34
C ASN A 162 7.24 5.42 9.05
N LEU A 163 6.34 4.43 9.18
CA LEU A 163 5.02 4.66 9.75
C LEU A 163 5.07 5.03 11.24
N ARG A 164 6.18 4.75 11.95
CA ARG A 164 6.35 5.17 13.36
C ARG A 164 6.50 6.68 13.50
N GLU A 165 6.92 7.37 12.43
CA GLU A 165 7.16 8.80 12.40
C GLU A 165 5.88 9.56 12.06
N ILE A 166 4.98 9.68 13.04
CA ILE A 166 3.65 10.29 12.86
C ILE A 166 3.70 11.72 12.27
N ASN A 167 4.75 12.48 12.58
CA ASN A 167 4.93 13.83 12.06
C ASN A 167 5.25 13.83 10.56
N ILE A 168 5.93 12.80 10.05
CA ILE A 168 6.15 12.60 8.62
C ILE A 168 4.85 12.17 7.96
N LEU A 169 4.10 11.23 8.55
CA LEU A 169 2.79 10.82 8.02
C LEU A 169 1.81 11.99 7.87
N LYS A 170 1.76 12.91 8.85
CA LYS A 170 0.94 14.12 8.77
C LYS A 170 1.36 15.08 7.66
N LYS A 171 2.63 15.04 7.25
CA LYS A 171 3.21 15.88 6.19
C LYS A 171 3.24 15.16 4.85
N TYR A 172 3.03 13.85 4.83
CA TYR A 172 3.07 13.06 3.62
C TYR A 172 1.93 13.52 2.71
N ARG A 173 2.33 14.06 1.56
CA ARG A 173 1.48 14.50 0.47
C ARG A 173 1.90 13.67 -0.74
N GLY A 174 0.94 13.01 -1.38
CA GLY A 174 1.04 12.77 -2.83
C GLY A 174 1.10 14.10 -3.54
#